data_AF-A0A1D3RLZ5-F1
#
_entry.id   AF-A0A1D3RLZ5-F1
#
_cell.length_a   1.000
_cell.length_b   1.000
_cell.length_c   1.000
_cell.angle_alpha   90.00
_cell.angle_beta   90.00
_cell.angle_gamma   90.00
#
_symmetry.space_group_name_H-M   'P 1'
#
loop_
_entity.id
_entity.type
_entity.pdbx_description
1 polymer ?
#
loop_
_entity_poly.entity_id
_entity_poly.type
_entity_poly.pdbx_seq_one_letter_code
_entity_poly.pdbx_strand_id
1 'polypeptide(L)' 'MGIDVIGDYLTEINVTSPTCVQELDNQFGLNICAQLMDHIESMLPKSA' A
#
# COMPACT_ATOMS: atom_id res chain seq x y z
N MET A 1 4.79 1.68 0.12
CA MET A 1 5.82 1.38 1.15
C MET A 1 5.17 0.63 2.29
N GLY A 2 5.88 -0.31 2.91
CA GLY A 2 5.47 -1.02 4.12
C GLY A 2 6.27 -0.50 5.31
N ILE A 3 5.63 -0.40 6.48
CA ILE A 3 6.22 0.17 7.69
C ILE A 3 6.08 -0.86 8.81
N ASP A 4 7.20 -1.21 9.41
CA ASP A 4 7.24 -2.17 10.52
C ASP A 4 7.38 -1.38 11.82
N VAL A 5 6.42 -1.56 12.73
CA VAL A 5 6.35 -0.85 14.00
C VAL A 5 6.21 -1.86 15.14
N ILE A 6 7.02 -1.71 16.19
CA ILE A 6 6.91 -2.48 17.43
C ILE A 6 6.71 -1.50 18.59
N GLY A 7 5.52 -1.53 19.20
CA GLY A 7 5.12 -0.52 20.18
C GLY A 7 5.07 0.86 19.54
N ASP A 8 5.83 1.82 20.08
CA ASP A 8 5.90 3.19 19.58
C ASP A 8 7.11 3.44 18.66
N TYR A 9 7.88 2.39 18.33
CA TYR A 9 9.11 2.51 17.56
C TYR A 9 8.96 1.99 16.13
N LEU A 10 9.37 2.83 15.17
CA LEU A 10 9.59 2.45 13.78
C LEU A 10 10.88 1.63 13.68
N THR A 11 10.79 0.38 13.25
CA THR A 11 11.95 -0.51 13.14
C THR A 11 12.48 -0.63 11.72
N GLU A 12 11.61 -0.60 10.72
CA GLU A 12 12.00 -0.77 9.31
C GLU A 12 11.06 -0.06 8.34
N ILE A 13 11.60 0.38 7.20
CA ILE A 13 10.83 0.89 6.07
C ILE A 13 11.12 0.02 4.83
N ASN A 14 10.11 -0.75 4.41
CA ASN A 14 10.16 -1.61 3.24
C ASN A 14 9.69 -0.87 1.98
N VAL A 15 10.65 -0.46 1.15
CA VAL A 15 10.38 0.37 -0.04
C VAL A 15 10.26 -0.44 -1.32
N THR A 16 11.03 -1.53 -1.46
CA THR A 16 11.15 -2.26 -2.74
C THR A 16 9.95 -3.15 -3.02
N SER A 17 9.62 -4.04 -2.07
CA SER A 17 8.56 -5.05 -2.26
C SER A 17 7.79 -5.29 -0.96
N PRO A 18 7.09 -4.27 -0.41
CA PRO A 18 6.25 -4.48 0.78
C PRO A 18 5.09 -5.43 0.46
N THR A 19 4.75 -6.30 1.41
CA THR A 19 3.75 -7.39 1.26
C THR A 19 2.54 -7.18 2.19
N CYS A 20 1.80 -8.25 2.51
CA CYS A 20 0.67 -8.28 3.45
C CYS A 20 -0.65 -7.62 2.99
N VAL A 21 -0.77 -7.23 1.72
CA VAL A 21 -1.98 -6.57 1.20
C VAL A 21 -3.20 -7.48 1.26
N GLN A 22 -3.07 -8.76 0.89
CA GLN A 22 -4.20 -9.70 0.86
C GLN A 22 -4.74 -9.98 2.26
N GLU A 23 -3.85 -10.10 3.24
CA GLU A 23 -4.19 -10.34 4.63
C GLU A 23 -4.97 -9.15 5.22
N LEU A 24 -4.60 -7.92 4.88
CA LEU A 24 -5.30 -6.71 5.31
C LEU A 24 -6.66 -6.55 4.61
N ASP A 25 -6.71 -6.74 3.29
CA ASP A 25 -7.96 -6.68 2.52
C ASP A 25 -9.00 -7.66 3.11
N ASN A 26 -8.58 -8.89 3.43
CA ASN A 26 -9.46 -9.91 4.02
C ASN A 26 -9.89 -9.59 5.46
N GLN A 27 -9.01 -9.05 6.30
CA GLN A 27 -9.31 -8.78 7.71
C GLN A 27 -10.19 -7.54 7.90
N PHE A 28 -10.02 -6.53 7.06
CA PHE A 28 -10.64 -5.22 7.23
C PHE A 28 -11.65 -4.87 6.13
N GLY A 29 -11.86 -5.77 5.16
CA GLY A 29 -12.75 -5.52 4.02
C GLY A 29 -12.26 -4.38 3.13
N LEU A 30 -10.93 -4.25 3.01
CA LEU A 30 -10.29 -3.20 2.21
C LEU A 30 -10.14 -3.66 0.76
N ASN A 31 -9.73 -2.71 -0.09
CA ASN A 31 -9.28 -2.98 -1.44
C ASN A 31 -8.08 -2.08 -1.75
N ILE A 32 -6.95 -2.38 -1.09
CA ILE A 32 -5.72 -1.58 -1.18
C ILE A 32 -5.18 -1.60 -2.61
N CYS A 33 -5.31 -2.72 -3.33
CA CYS A 33 -4.90 -2.82 -4.73
C CYS A 33 -5.65 -1.82 -5.63
N ALA A 34 -6.96 -1.67 -5.48
CA ALA A 34 -7.72 -0.66 -6.23
C ALA A 34 -7.23 0.75 -5.91
N GLN A 35 -7.05 1.09 -4.63
CA GLN A 35 -6.54 2.41 -4.23
C GLN A 35 -5.17 2.72 -4.84
N LEU A 36 -4.27 1.73 -4.90
CA LEU A 36 -2.98 1.88 -5.54
C LEU A 36 -3.13 2.13 -7.05
N MET A 37 -3.98 1.37 -7.74
CA MET A 37 -4.20 1.53 -9.18
C MET A 37 -4.87 2.86 -9.51
N ASP A 38 -5.87 3.29 -8.74
CA ASP A 38 -6.51 4.60 -8.87
C ASP A 38 -5.47 5.72 -8.73
N HIS A 39 -4.55 5.58 -7.76
CA HIS A 39 -3.47 6.54 -7.58
C HIS A 39 -2.50 6.54 -8.76
N ILE A 40 -2.07 5.37 -9.24
CA ILE A 40 -1.21 5.26 -10.42
C ILE A 40 -1.88 5.91 -11.64
N GLU A 41 -3.16 5.63 -11.89
CA GLU A 41 -3.93 6.22 -12.97
C GLU A 41 -3.98 7.75 -12.85
N SER A 42 -4.18 8.29 -11.64
CA SER A 42 -4.18 9.73 -11.40
C SER A 42 -2.83 10.42 -11.70
N MET A 43 -1.73 9.66 -11.68
CA MET A 43 -0.39 10.13 -11.98
C MET A 43 -0.06 10.05 -13.46
N LEU A 44 -0.85 9.32 -14.26
CA LEU A 44 -0.66 9.24 -15.69
C LEU A 44 -1.15 10.52 -16.39
N PRO A 45 -0.45 10.98 -17.44
CA PRO A 45 -0.96 12.05 -18.28
C PRO A 45 -2.29 11.64 -18.89
N LYS A 46 -3.29 12.52 -18.86
CA LYS A 46 -4.53 12.28 -19.58
C LYS A 46 -4.22 12.28 -21.07
N SER A 47 -4.54 11.19 -21.76
CA SER A 47 -4.51 11.14 -23.21
C SER A 47 -5.45 12.21 -23.77
N ALA A 48 -4.95 13.00 -24.72
CA ALA A 48 -5.68 14.07 -25.41
C ALA A 48 -6.81 13.53 -26.30
#